data_AF-A0A842XBF4-F1
#
_entry.id   AF-A0A842XBF4-F1
#
_cell.length_a   1.000
_cell.length_b   1.000
_cell.length_c   1.000
_cell.angle_alpha   90.00
_cell.angle_beta   90.00
_cell.angle_gamma   90.00
#
_symmetry.space_group_name_H-M   'P 1'
#
loop_
_entity.id
_entity.type
_entity.pdbx_description
1 polymer ?
#
loop_
_entity_poly.entity_id
_entity_poly.type
_entity_poly.pdbx_seq_one_letter_code
_entity_poly.pdbx_strand_id
1 'polypeptide(L)'
;MKNSLESFSKNPVSFMLPTILYPIFMLITLGASVGVLLLLFMLFTTFGADAEITLIALGVIGAVLLLLNGIFSAGYKGALWEEYHRALHLQPVGLVSYMNYAFRNSLQFFIISLVKLVVIGFFITPLVLVYYFFDLGAVHEAFPYLFGAIALFEMFVIEFLFAFSFIAYVEKRVRPFSAILISLNFIKDANIKAFLVYVLYTIVVLSTAVPLLNIVMYLVFYPIAASSLVRFFEKESGGY
;
A
#
# COMPACT_ATOMS: atom_id res chain seq x y z
N MET A 1 -12.97 -16.52 3.52
CA MET A 1 -13.89 -15.76 2.64
C MET A 1 -15.35 -15.84 3.06
N LYS A 2 -15.99 -17.02 3.24
CA LYS A 2 -17.42 -17.11 3.62
C LYS A 2 -17.80 -16.23 4.83
N ASN A 3 -17.08 -16.34 5.94
CA ASN A 3 -17.41 -15.56 7.14
C ASN A 3 -17.15 -14.05 6.97
N SER A 4 -16.20 -13.65 6.12
CA SER A 4 -15.95 -12.23 5.80
C SER A 4 -17.06 -11.67 4.90
N LEU A 5 -17.55 -12.46 3.94
CA LEU A 5 -18.72 -12.14 3.14
C LEU A 5 -19.97 -12.00 4.01
N GLU A 6 -20.19 -12.92 4.95
CA GLU A 6 -21.32 -12.84 5.89
C GLU A 6 -21.27 -11.56 6.74
N SER A 7 -20.08 -11.17 7.23
CA SER A 7 -19.91 -9.91 7.96
C SER A 7 -20.12 -8.69 7.07
N PHE A 8 -19.60 -8.72 5.83
CA PHE A 8 -19.84 -7.67 4.84
C PHE A 8 -21.34 -7.52 4.54
N SER A 9 -22.07 -8.61 4.31
CA SER A 9 -23.51 -8.59 4.02
C SER A 9 -24.35 -8.02 5.16
N LYS A 10 -23.90 -8.15 6.42
CA LYS A 10 -24.60 -7.59 7.58
C LYS A 10 -24.39 -6.08 7.74
N ASN A 11 -23.21 -5.57 7.37
CA ASN A 11 -22.90 -4.15 7.49
C ASN A 11 -21.92 -3.69 6.39
N PRO A 12 -22.38 -3.56 5.13
CA PRO A 12 -21.51 -3.28 3.99
C PRO A 12 -20.90 -1.87 4.06
N VAL A 13 -21.61 -0.91 4.65
CA VAL A 13 -21.17 0.49 4.76
C VAL A 13 -19.87 0.60 5.57
N SER A 14 -19.75 -0.14 6.68
CA SER A 14 -18.53 -0.14 7.49
C SER A 14 -17.29 -0.67 6.77
N PHE A 15 -17.45 -1.48 5.71
CA PHE A 15 -16.34 -1.93 4.87
C PHE A 15 -16.13 -1.02 3.66
N MET A 16 -17.20 -0.53 3.04
CA MET A 16 -17.11 0.34 1.86
C MET A 16 -16.52 1.71 2.20
N LEU A 17 -16.89 2.30 3.34
CA LEU A 17 -16.46 3.63 3.74
C LEU A 17 -14.92 3.77 3.77
N PRO A 18 -14.15 2.97 4.53
CA PRO A 18 -12.68 3.13 4.55
C PRO A 18 -12.05 2.89 3.17
N THR A 19 -12.65 2.01 2.36
CA THR A 19 -12.23 1.73 0.97
C THR A 19 -12.38 2.95 0.06
N ILE A 20 -13.38 3.79 0.31
CA ILE A 20 -13.60 5.06 -0.39
C ILE A 20 -12.72 6.17 0.20
N LEU A 21 -12.57 6.22 1.52
CA LEU A 21 -11.75 7.24 2.19
C LEU A 21 -10.28 7.16 1.78
N TYR A 22 -9.74 5.94 1.64
CA TYR A 22 -8.35 5.73 1.24
C TYR A 22 -7.94 6.49 -0.05
N PRO A 23 -8.55 6.27 -1.22
CA PRO A 23 -8.20 6.97 -2.44
C PRO A 23 -8.57 8.46 -2.39
N ILE A 24 -9.65 8.84 -1.70
CA ILE A 24 -10.02 10.27 -1.57
C ILE A 24 -8.92 11.03 -0.83
N PHE A 25 -8.48 10.53 0.33
CA PHE A 25 -7.43 11.22 1.10
C PHE A 25 -6.08 11.19 0.42
N MET A 26 -5.75 10.10 -0.28
CA MET A 26 -4.59 10.05 -1.16
C MET A 26 -4.61 11.16 -2.23
N LEU A 27 -5.75 11.34 -2.90
CA LEU A 27 -5.92 12.40 -3.90
C LEU A 27 -5.86 13.80 -3.28
N ILE A 28 -6.42 13.99 -2.07
CA ILE A 28 -6.34 15.26 -1.34
C ILE A 28 -4.89 15.61 -1.01
N THR A 29 -4.11 14.68 -0.46
CA THR A 29 -2.71 14.95 -0.11
C THR A 29 -1.83 15.18 -1.33
N LEU A 30 -2.05 14.38 -2.39
CA LEU A 30 -1.35 14.55 -3.65
C LEU A 30 -1.69 15.90 -4.29
N GLY A 31 -2.99 16.23 -4.36
CA GLY A 31 -3.47 17.51 -4.89
C GLY A 31 -2.95 18.71 -4.10
N ALA A 32 -2.93 18.63 -2.78
CA ALA A 32 -2.35 19.67 -1.93
C ALA A 32 -0.86 19.86 -2.21
N SER A 33 -0.12 18.77 -2.40
CA SER A 33 1.32 18.80 -2.68
C SER A 33 1.62 19.40 -4.05
N VAL A 34 0.86 19.02 -5.07
CA VAL A 34 0.94 19.62 -6.41
C VAL A 34 0.58 21.11 -6.35
N GLY A 35 -0.48 21.46 -5.60
CA GLY A 35 -0.88 22.85 -5.40
C GLY A 35 0.22 23.71 -4.77
N VAL A 36 0.91 23.19 -3.75
CA VAL A 36 2.06 23.87 -3.12
C VAL A 36 3.19 24.10 -4.12
N LEU A 37 3.55 23.09 -4.93
CA LEU A 37 4.59 23.23 -5.95
C LEU A 37 4.23 24.29 -7.01
N LEU A 38 2.99 24.31 -7.47
CA LEU A 38 2.52 25.29 -8.44
C LEU A 38 2.53 26.71 -7.87
N LEU A 39 2.10 26.89 -6.63
CA LEU A 39 2.16 28.19 -5.95
C LEU A 39 3.60 28.68 -5.79
N LEU A 40 4.53 27.80 -5.40
CA LEU A 40 5.95 28.14 -5.29
C LEU A 40 6.57 28.50 -6.63
N PHE A 41 6.24 27.76 -7.69
CA PHE A 41 6.68 28.10 -9.04
C PHE A 41 6.17 29.48 -9.49
N MET A 42 4.89 29.77 -9.24
CA MET A 42 4.32 31.09 -9.52
C MET A 42 5.02 32.20 -8.73
N LEU A 43 5.31 31.98 -7.44
CA LEU A 43 6.04 32.94 -6.62
C LEU A 43 7.44 33.20 -7.16
N PHE A 44 8.23 32.16 -7.42
CA PHE A 44 9.61 32.32 -7.92
C PHE A 44 9.66 33.04 -9.27
N THR A 45 8.76 32.70 -10.19
CA THR A 45 8.66 33.37 -11.50
C THR A 45 8.20 34.82 -11.38
N THR A 46 7.27 35.13 -10.47
CA THR A 46 6.76 36.50 -10.27
C THR A 46 7.80 37.44 -9.70
N PHE A 47 8.64 36.94 -8.79
CA PHE A 47 9.72 37.73 -8.18
C PHE A 47 11.02 37.73 -9.00
N GLY A 48 11.00 37.20 -10.23
CA GLY A 48 12.15 37.21 -11.13
C GLY A 48 13.33 36.37 -10.63
N ALA A 49 13.06 35.29 -9.89
CA ALA A 49 14.10 34.38 -9.47
C ALA A 49 14.77 33.71 -10.68
N ASP A 50 16.06 33.46 -10.57
CA ASP A 50 16.82 32.74 -11.58
C ASP A 50 16.21 31.35 -11.85
N ALA A 51 16.20 30.92 -13.12
CA ALA A 51 15.58 29.68 -13.55
C ALA A 51 16.24 28.44 -12.92
N GLU A 52 17.57 28.43 -12.77
CA GLU A 52 18.29 27.30 -12.18
C GLU A 52 17.97 27.20 -10.67
N ILE A 53 17.98 28.33 -9.97
CA ILE A 53 17.63 28.41 -8.55
C ILE A 53 16.19 27.94 -8.31
N THR A 54 15.27 28.37 -9.18
CA THR A 54 13.85 27.97 -9.12
C THR A 54 13.69 26.47 -9.29
N LEU A 55 14.37 25.86 -10.26
CA LEU A 55 14.31 24.42 -10.52
C LEU A 55 14.89 23.61 -9.35
N ILE A 56 16.02 24.04 -8.78
CA ILE A 56 16.63 23.38 -7.62
C ILE A 56 15.69 23.46 -6.41
N ALA A 57 15.13 24.64 -6.13
CA ALA A 57 14.22 24.83 -5.00
C ALA A 57 12.95 23.97 -5.14
N LEU A 58 12.36 23.92 -6.35
CA LEU A 58 11.21 23.06 -6.63
C LEU A 58 11.55 21.57 -6.56
N GLY A 59 12.75 21.18 -6.99
CA GLY A 59 13.22 19.80 -6.86
C GLY A 59 13.35 19.36 -5.40
N VAL A 60 13.97 20.20 -4.56
CA VAL A 60 14.13 19.92 -3.12
C VAL A 60 12.78 19.89 -2.41
N ILE A 61 11.92 20.90 -2.62
CA ILE A 61 10.60 20.95 -2.00
C ILE A 61 9.71 19.81 -2.52
N GLY A 62 9.81 19.49 -3.81
CA GLY A 62 9.14 18.35 -4.42
C GLY A 62 9.53 17.03 -3.76
N ALA A 63 10.82 16.81 -3.50
CA ALA A 63 11.29 15.62 -2.78
C ALA A 63 10.73 15.55 -1.35
N VAL A 64 10.71 16.67 -0.62
CA VAL A 64 10.12 16.74 0.73
C VAL A 64 8.61 16.42 0.69
N LEU A 65 7.88 16.99 -0.26
CA LEU A 65 6.46 16.73 -0.43
C LEU A 65 6.17 15.28 -0.84
N LEU A 66 7.02 14.67 -1.68
CA LEU A 66 6.91 13.26 -2.02
C LEU A 66 7.10 12.37 -0.78
N LEU A 67 8.07 12.68 0.09
CA LEU A 67 8.26 11.98 1.36
C LEU A 67 7.03 12.13 2.27
N LEU A 68 6.48 13.34 2.39
CA LEU A 68 5.26 13.58 3.17
C LEU A 68 4.06 12.80 2.60
N ASN A 69 3.88 12.77 1.29
CA ASN A 69 2.86 11.93 0.66
C ASN A 69 3.07 10.45 0.96
N GLY A 70 4.30 9.96 0.96
CA GLY A 70 4.62 8.60 1.36
C GLY A 70 4.18 8.30 2.80
N ILE A 71 4.43 9.23 3.73
CA ILE A 71 4.04 9.11 5.14
C ILE A 71 2.51 9.06 5.27
N PHE A 72 1.80 10.00 4.64
CA PHE A 72 0.33 10.03 4.70
C PHE A 72 -0.29 8.82 4.00
N SER A 73 0.23 8.42 2.84
CA SER A 73 -0.22 7.25 2.09
C SER A 73 -0.13 5.97 2.92
N ALA A 74 1.01 5.77 3.59
CA ALA A 74 1.18 4.63 4.49
C ALA A 74 0.20 4.70 5.68
N GLY A 75 -0.01 5.89 6.26
CA GLY A 75 -1.00 6.11 7.32
C GLY A 75 -2.44 5.79 6.89
N TYR A 76 -2.86 6.26 5.71
CA TYR A 76 -4.19 5.97 5.15
C TYR A 76 -4.36 4.47 4.87
N LYS A 77 -3.35 3.83 4.29
CA LYS A 77 -3.35 2.37 4.11
C LYS A 77 -3.44 1.64 5.45
N GLY A 78 -2.74 2.11 6.48
CA GLY A 78 -2.83 1.59 7.83
C GLY A 78 -4.21 1.72 8.46
N ALA A 79 -4.86 2.87 8.29
CA ALA A 79 -6.22 3.12 8.76
C ALA A 79 -7.26 2.27 8.02
N LEU A 80 -7.07 2.00 6.74
CA LEU A 80 -7.89 1.06 5.99
C LEU A 80 -7.91 -0.33 6.64
N TRP A 81 -6.74 -0.87 7.02
CA TRP A 81 -6.64 -2.16 7.70
C TRP A 81 -7.26 -2.15 9.11
N GLU A 82 -7.06 -1.07 9.86
CA GLU A 82 -7.68 -0.86 11.18
C GLU A 82 -9.21 -0.86 11.06
N GLU A 83 -9.78 -0.09 10.14
CA GLU A 83 -11.23 -0.01 9.99
C GLU A 83 -11.84 -1.33 9.49
N TYR A 84 -11.11 -2.10 8.67
CA TYR A 84 -11.53 -3.48 8.34
C TYR A 84 -11.54 -4.39 9.57
N HIS A 85 -10.50 -4.32 10.40
CA HIS A 85 -10.47 -5.05 11.67
C HIS A 85 -11.66 -4.65 12.57
N ARG A 86 -11.92 -3.35 12.74
CA ARG A 86 -13.09 -2.84 13.49
C ARG A 86 -14.42 -3.29 12.93
N ALA A 87 -14.59 -3.22 11.62
CA ALA A 87 -15.81 -3.64 10.93
C ALA A 87 -16.09 -5.14 11.14
N LEU A 88 -15.05 -5.98 11.15
CA LEU A 88 -15.18 -7.42 11.44
C LEU A 88 -15.68 -7.69 12.86
N HIS A 89 -15.35 -6.80 13.81
CA HIS A 89 -15.74 -6.86 15.23
C HIS A 89 -16.96 -5.98 15.57
N LEU A 90 -17.72 -5.51 14.56
CA LEU A 90 -18.91 -4.68 14.73
C LEU A 90 -18.68 -3.38 15.51
N GLN A 91 -17.45 -2.86 15.50
CA GLN A 91 -17.10 -1.58 16.10
C GLN A 91 -17.45 -0.42 15.16
N PRO A 92 -17.75 0.77 15.69
CA PRO A 92 -18.08 1.93 14.87
C PRO A 92 -16.90 2.33 13.98
N VAL A 93 -17.18 2.44 12.68
CA VAL A 93 -16.26 2.93 11.64
C VAL A 93 -16.71 4.32 11.23
N GLY A 94 -15.79 5.26 11.10
CA GLY A 94 -16.13 6.62 10.69
C GLY A 94 -14.96 7.44 10.19
N LEU A 95 -15.27 8.60 9.63
CA LEU A 95 -14.27 9.54 9.09
C LEU A 95 -13.27 9.98 10.16
N VAL A 96 -13.78 10.37 11.34
CA VAL A 96 -12.96 10.89 12.43
C VAL A 96 -12.04 9.80 13.00
N SER A 97 -12.54 8.57 13.15
CA SER A 97 -11.71 7.46 13.63
C SER A 97 -10.61 7.12 12.64
N TYR A 98 -10.95 7.05 11.35
CA TYR A 98 -10.02 6.78 10.26
C TYR A 98 -8.88 7.80 10.23
N MET A 99 -9.23 9.10 10.25
CA MET A 99 -8.23 10.17 10.17
C MET A 99 -7.36 10.26 11.42
N ASN A 100 -7.94 10.16 12.61
CA ASN A 100 -7.18 10.16 13.86
C ASN A 100 -6.21 8.98 13.92
N TYR A 101 -6.64 7.81 13.47
CA TYR A 101 -5.78 6.63 13.43
C TYR A 101 -4.66 6.78 12.39
N ALA A 102 -5.00 7.25 11.18
CA ALA A 102 -4.05 7.46 10.10
C ALA A 102 -2.94 8.43 10.52
N PHE A 103 -3.30 9.59 11.10
CA PHE A 103 -2.31 10.58 11.51
C PHE A 103 -1.43 10.09 12.66
N ARG A 104 -2.03 9.47 13.69
CA ARG A 104 -1.31 9.00 14.87
C ARG A 104 -0.28 7.91 14.54
N ASN A 105 -0.54 7.08 13.53
CA ASN A 105 0.28 5.92 13.20
C ASN A 105 1.02 6.04 11.85
N SER A 106 0.91 7.18 11.17
CA SER A 106 1.44 7.41 9.82
C SER A 106 2.93 7.06 9.70
N LEU A 107 3.73 7.53 10.67
CA LEU A 107 5.18 7.27 10.69
C LEU A 107 5.49 5.77 10.87
N GLN A 108 4.73 5.07 11.71
CA GLN A 108 4.92 3.64 11.98
C GLN A 108 4.62 2.81 10.74
N PHE A 109 3.52 3.10 10.05
CA PHE A 109 3.21 2.46 8.76
C PHE A 109 4.19 2.86 7.66
N PHE A 110 4.69 4.10 7.67
CA PHE A 110 5.72 4.55 6.74
C PHE A 110 7.01 3.76 6.91
N ILE A 111 7.44 3.47 8.14
CA ILE A 111 8.62 2.62 8.39
C ILE A 111 8.42 1.22 7.79
N ILE A 112 7.24 0.61 7.97
CA ILE A 112 6.93 -0.71 7.37
C ILE A 112 7.02 -0.63 5.83
N SER A 113 6.39 0.38 5.24
CA SER A 113 6.43 0.62 3.79
C SER A 113 7.85 0.89 3.28
N LEU A 114 8.65 1.66 4.03
CA LEU A 114 10.02 2.01 3.67
C LEU A 114 10.92 0.77 3.68
N VAL A 115 10.82 -0.07 4.71
CA VAL A 115 11.57 -1.34 4.74
C VAL A 115 11.19 -2.21 3.55
N LYS A 116 9.89 -2.33 3.24
CA LYS A 116 9.44 -3.05 2.05
C LYS A 116 10.03 -2.47 0.76
N LEU A 117 10.00 -1.14 0.59
CA LEU A 117 10.57 -0.46 -0.58
C LEU A 117 12.08 -0.66 -0.70
N VAL A 118 12.81 -0.66 0.41
CA VAL A 118 14.25 -0.95 0.42
C VAL A 118 14.52 -2.38 -0.02
N VAL A 119 13.72 -3.36 0.44
CA VAL A 119 13.83 -4.75 -0.01
C VAL A 119 13.52 -4.86 -1.51
N ILE A 120 12.44 -4.22 -1.99
CA ILE A 120 12.11 -4.17 -3.41
C ILE A 120 13.28 -3.58 -4.23
N GLY A 121 13.82 -2.44 -3.80
CA GLY A 121 14.98 -1.81 -4.44
C GLY A 121 16.19 -2.75 -4.48
N PHE A 122 16.50 -3.42 -3.38
CA PHE A 122 17.62 -4.35 -3.31
C PHE A 122 17.51 -5.51 -4.31
N PHE A 123 16.32 -6.08 -4.53
CA PHE A 123 16.13 -7.17 -5.49
C PHE A 123 16.01 -6.69 -6.94
N ILE A 124 15.35 -5.55 -7.17
CA ILE A 124 15.13 -5.01 -8.53
C ILE A 124 16.35 -4.28 -9.07
N THR A 125 17.14 -3.60 -8.25
CA THR A 125 18.31 -2.83 -8.71
C THR A 125 19.30 -3.67 -9.51
N PRO A 126 19.71 -4.89 -9.08
CA PRO A 126 20.55 -5.77 -9.90
C PRO A 126 19.96 -6.06 -11.28
N LEU A 127 18.65 -6.32 -11.39
CA LEU A 127 17.98 -6.55 -12.67
C LEU A 127 18.05 -5.32 -13.59
N VAL A 128 17.79 -4.14 -13.03
CA VAL A 128 17.89 -2.87 -13.75
C VAL A 128 19.33 -2.62 -14.21
N LEU A 129 20.33 -2.86 -13.35
CA LEU A 129 21.73 -2.72 -13.72
C LEU A 129 22.12 -3.70 -14.84
N VAL A 130 21.70 -4.96 -14.76
CA VAL A 130 21.98 -5.93 -15.83
C VAL A 130 21.36 -5.48 -17.16
N TYR A 131 20.12 -4.97 -17.13
CA TYR A 131 19.45 -4.46 -18.33
C TYR A 131 20.15 -3.25 -18.95
N TYR A 132 20.67 -2.31 -18.14
CA TYR A 132 21.30 -1.08 -18.65
C TYR A 132 22.79 -1.24 -19.01
N PHE A 133 23.52 -2.12 -18.34
CA PHE A 133 24.98 -2.23 -18.51
C PHE A 133 25.43 -3.37 -19.42
N PHE A 134 24.58 -4.36 -19.69
CA PHE A 134 24.90 -5.42 -20.64
C PHE A 134 24.24 -5.12 -21.98
N ASP A 135 25.06 -4.89 -23.01
CA ASP A 135 24.63 -4.71 -24.39
C ASP A 135 24.15 -6.07 -24.94
N LEU A 136 22.90 -6.39 -24.62
CA LEU A 136 22.23 -7.63 -24.97
C LEU A 136 21.69 -7.50 -26.41
N GLY A 137 22.60 -7.43 -27.38
CA GLY A 137 22.26 -7.32 -28.81
C GLY A 137 21.29 -8.42 -29.29
N ALA A 138 20.65 -8.22 -30.46
CA ALA A 138 19.71 -9.10 -31.21
C ALA A 138 18.53 -9.78 -30.46
N VAL A 139 18.54 -9.92 -29.14
CA VAL A 139 17.44 -10.48 -28.32
C VAL A 139 16.59 -9.34 -27.70
N HIS A 140 16.71 -8.14 -28.26
CA HIS A 140 16.16 -6.88 -27.73
C HIS A 140 14.64 -6.86 -27.56
N GLU A 141 13.89 -7.67 -28.30
CA GLU A 141 12.43 -7.65 -28.24
C GLU A 141 11.87 -8.51 -27.09
N ALA A 142 12.48 -9.65 -26.75
CA ALA A 142 11.97 -10.56 -25.70
C ALA A 142 12.52 -10.25 -24.29
N PHE A 143 13.70 -9.64 -24.22
CA PHE A 143 14.39 -9.33 -22.97
C PHE A 143 13.61 -8.38 -22.03
N PRO A 144 12.99 -7.29 -22.51
CA PRO A 144 12.21 -6.40 -21.66
C PRO A 144 11.02 -7.10 -20.99
N TYR A 145 10.35 -8.00 -21.71
CA TYR A 145 9.22 -8.76 -21.18
C TYR A 145 9.65 -9.77 -20.13
N LEU A 146 10.78 -10.47 -20.34
CA LEU A 146 11.34 -11.41 -19.37
C LEU A 146 11.78 -10.69 -18.09
N PHE A 147 12.52 -9.58 -18.20
CA PHE A 147 12.93 -8.77 -17.05
C PHE A 147 11.73 -8.18 -16.32
N GLY A 148 10.73 -7.69 -17.06
CA GLY A 148 9.47 -7.21 -16.49
C GLY A 148 8.73 -8.31 -15.73
N ALA A 149 8.68 -9.53 -16.27
CA ALA A 149 8.06 -10.67 -15.60
C ALA A 149 8.80 -11.07 -14.32
N ILE A 150 10.14 -11.09 -14.34
CA ILE A 150 10.96 -11.37 -13.15
C ILE A 150 10.73 -10.28 -12.09
N ALA A 151 10.79 -9.01 -12.47
CA ALA A 151 10.56 -7.90 -11.55
C ALA A 151 9.16 -7.93 -10.93
N LEU A 152 8.12 -8.25 -11.72
CA LEU A 152 6.75 -8.42 -11.22
C LEU A 152 6.63 -9.61 -10.27
N PHE A 153 7.31 -10.73 -10.57
CA PHE A 153 7.34 -11.89 -9.69
C PHE A 153 8.04 -11.57 -8.36
N GLU A 154 9.18 -10.89 -8.39
CA GLU A 154 9.89 -10.45 -7.18
C GLU A 154 9.05 -9.47 -6.36
N MET A 155 8.42 -8.48 -7.00
CA MET A 155 7.48 -7.58 -6.34
C MET A 155 6.34 -8.34 -5.67
N PHE A 156 5.76 -9.33 -6.36
CA PHE A 156 4.69 -10.16 -5.81
C PHE A 156 5.15 -10.94 -4.57
N VAL A 157 6.34 -11.57 -4.63
CA VAL A 157 6.91 -12.30 -3.49
C VAL A 157 7.17 -11.37 -2.32
N ILE A 158 7.75 -10.19 -2.56
CA ILE A 158 8.03 -9.23 -1.49
C ILE A 158 6.72 -8.67 -0.91
N GLU A 159 5.74 -8.31 -1.74
CA GLU A 159 4.42 -7.88 -1.26
C GLU A 159 3.72 -8.98 -0.44
N PHE A 160 3.88 -10.26 -0.83
CA PHE A 160 3.39 -11.39 -0.04
C PHE A 160 4.07 -11.46 1.34
N LEU A 161 5.40 -11.38 1.39
CA LEU A 161 6.18 -11.42 2.65
C LEU A 161 5.77 -10.31 3.63
N PHE A 162 5.39 -9.15 3.10
CA PHE A 162 4.97 -7.98 3.89
C PHE A 162 3.44 -7.86 4.04
N ALA A 163 2.64 -8.74 3.44
CA ALA A 163 1.19 -8.61 3.36
C ALA A 163 0.52 -8.49 4.74
N PHE A 164 1.01 -9.26 5.72
CA PHE A 164 0.46 -9.28 7.08
C PHE A 164 1.12 -8.29 8.03
N SER A 165 2.11 -7.49 7.59
CA SER A 165 2.83 -6.56 8.48
C SER A 165 1.94 -5.43 8.99
N PHE A 166 1.06 -4.90 8.13
CA PHE A 166 0.09 -3.87 8.52
C PHE A 166 -0.97 -4.44 9.47
N ILE A 167 -1.41 -5.68 9.21
CA ILE A 167 -2.40 -6.40 10.02
C ILE A 167 -1.81 -6.72 11.40
N ALA A 168 -0.58 -7.22 11.46
CA ALA A 168 0.13 -7.51 12.70
C ALA A 168 0.33 -6.25 13.56
N TYR A 169 0.63 -5.11 12.94
CA TYR A 169 0.70 -3.83 13.66
C TYR A 169 -0.68 -3.40 14.22
N VAL A 170 -1.73 -3.51 13.40
CA VAL A 170 -3.10 -3.18 13.78
C VAL A 170 -3.58 -4.05 14.95
N GLU A 171 -3.45 -5.37 14.83
CA GLU A 171 -3.98 -6.33 15.81
C GLU A 171 -3.14 -6.37 17.09
N LYS A 172 -1.81 -6.46 16.97
CA LYS A 172 -0.93 -6.67 18.15
C LYS A 172 -0.39 -5.36 18.75
N ARG A 173 -0.59 -4.21 18.09
CA ARG A 173 -0.12 -2.87 18.54
C ARG A 173 1.38 -2.81 18.86
N VAL A 174 2.18 -3.57 18.12
CA VAL A 174 3.64 -3.69 18.33
C VAL A 174 4.43 -2.64 17.54
N ARG A 175 5.74 -2.55 17.78
CA ARG A 175 6.63 -1.68 16.99
C ARG A 175 6.70 -2.13 15.52
N PRO A 176 7.00 -1.23 14.55
CA PRO A 176 7.04 -1.54 13.12
C PRO A 176 7.89 -2.78 12.75
N PHE A 177 9.13 -2.84 13.25
CA PHE A 177 10.02 -3.98 12.99
C PHE A 177 9.49 -5.29 13.58
N SER A 178 8.88 -5.24 14.77
CA SER A 178 8.23 -6.41 15.37
C SER A 178 7.04 -6.87 14.55
N ALA A 179 6.25 -5.95 13.98
CA ALA A 179 5.12 -6.30 13.10
C ALA A 179 5.59 -7.02 11.82
N ILE A 180 6.72 -6.57 11.24
CA ILE A 180 7.35 -7.24 10.09
C ILE A 180 7.79 -8.65 10.47
N LEU A 181 8.49 -8.81 11.58
CA LEU A 181 8.94 -10.13 12.05
C LEU A 181 7.77 -11.07 12.33
N ILE A 182 6.69 -10.57 12.94
CA ILE A 182 5.46 -11.34 13.16
C ILE A 182 4.85 -11.77 11.83
N SER A 183 4.79 -10.87 10.83
CA SER A 183 4.32 -11.20 9.48
C SER A 183 5.15 -12.31 8.83
N LEU A 184 6.48 -12.23 8.91
CA LEU A 184 7.38 -13.24 8.34
C LEU A 184 7.26 -14.59 9.04
N ASN A 185 7.22 -14.59 10.37
CA ASN A 185 7.01 -15.82 11.15
C ASN A 185 5.64 -16.43 10.87
N PHE A 186 4.60 -15.60 10.79
CA PHE A 186 3.26 -16.05 10.44
C PHE A 186 3.23 -16.73 9.06
N ILE A 187 3.87 -16.15 8.05
CA ILE A 187 3.95 -16.74 6.71
C ILE A 187 4.73 -18.06 6.74
N LYS A 188 5.83 -18.12 7.50
CA LYS A 188 6.62 -19.33 7.69
C LYS A 188 5.82 -20.46 8.33
N ASP A 189 4.94 -20.14 9.28
CA ASP A 189 4.17 -21.16 10.02
C ASP A 189 2.91 -21.58 9.23
N ALA A 190 2.17 -20.61 8.67
CA ALA A 190 0.93 -20.85 7.92
C ALA A 190 1.18 -21.34 6.47
N ASN A 191 2.40 -21.20 5.96
CA ASN A 191 2.88 -21.73 4.68
C ASN A 191 1.90 -21.51 3.51
N ILE A 192 1.48 -22.61 2.87
CA ILE A 192 0.65 -22.63 1.66
C ILE A 192 -0.70 -21.93 1.88
N LYS A 193 -1.28 -21.99 3.08
CA LYS A 193 -2.57 -21.34 3.34
C LYS A 193 -2.47 -19.83 3.24
N ALA A 194 -1.42 -19.22 3.81
CA ALA A 194 -1.18 -17.79 3.72
C ALA A 194 -1.00 -17.36 2.27
N PHE A 195 -0.25 -18.15 1.50
CA PHE A 195 -0.04 -17.93 0.08
C PHE A 195 -1.35 -17.96 -0.72
N LEU A 196 -2.20 -18.97 -0.52
CA LEU A 196 -3.47 -19.09 -1.25
C LEU A 196 -4.44 -17.94 -0.95
N VAL A 197 -4.57 -17.54 0.32
CA VAL A 197 -5.43 -16.40 0.68
C VAL A 197 -4.89 -15.10 0.08
N TYR A 198 -3.56 -14.92 0.06
CA TYR A 198 -2.92 -13.77 -0.57
C TYR A 198 -3.11 -13.76 -2.08
N VAL A 199 -2.97 -14.89 -2.78
CA VAL A 199 -3.22 -14.99 -4.22
C VAL A 199 -4.65 -14.56 -4.55
N LEU A 200 -5.65 -14.99 -3.77
CA LEU A 200 -7.04 -14.58 -3.96
C LEU A 200 -7.21 -13.07 -3.79
N TYR A 201 -6.56 -12.48 -2.78
CA TYR A 201 -6.53 -11.03 -2.60
C TYR A 201 -5.90 -10.33 -3.81
N THR A 202 -4.75 -10.81 -4.27
CA THR A 202 -4.05 -10.21 -5.41
C THR A 202 -4.86 -10.31 -6.70
N ILE A 203 -5.55 -11.42 -6.96
CA ILE A 203 -6.46 -11.55 -8.12
C ILE A 203 -7.54 -10.47 -8.08
N VAL A 204 -8.13 -10.22 -6.90
CA VAL A 204 -9.15 -9.17 -6.74
C VAL A 204 -8.55 -7.78 -7.01
N VAL A 205 -7.35 -7.50 -6.49
CA VAL A 205 -6.64 -6.24 -6.74
C VAL A 205 -6.29 -6.07 -8.23
N LEU A 206 -5.77 -7.10 -8.89
CA LEU A 206 -5.46 -7.03 -10.32
C LEU A 206 -6.72 -6.85 -11.18
N SER A 207 -7.83 -7.44 -10.76
CA SER A 207 -9.11 -7.31 -11.47
C SER A 207 -9.68 -5.88 -11.43
N THR A 208 -9.27 -5.03 -10.48
CA THR A 208 -9.67 -3.61 -10.49
C THR A 208 -9.03 -2.84 -11.65
N ALA A 209 -7.98 -3.36 -12.29
CA ALA A 209 -7.40 -2.75 -13.48
C ALA A 209 -8.34 -2.86 -14.72
N VAL A 210 -9.34 -3.75 -14.69
CA VAL A 210 -10.32 -3.90 -15.76
C VAL A 210 -11.46 -2.88 -15.57
N PRO A 211 -11.60 -1.86 -16.44
CA PRO A 211 -12.53 -0.74 -16.19
C PRO A 211 -13.98 -1.15 -15.97
N LEU A 212 -14.46 -2.15 -16.71
CA LEU A 212 -15.84 -2.66 -16.65
C LEU A 212 -16.19 -3.32 -15.31
N LEU A 213 -15.21 -3.87 -14.60
CA LEU A 213 -15.40 -4.57 -13.32
C LEU A 213 -14.97 -3.73 -12.12
N ASN A 214 -14.32 -2.58 -12.35
CA ASN A 214 -13.53 -1.88 -11.34
C ASN A 214 -14.34 -1.48 -10.09
N ILE A 215 -15.52 -0.87 -10.26
CA ILE A 215 -16.30 -0.39 -9.10
C ILE A 215 -16.75 -1.54 -8.19
N VAL A 216 -17.25 -2.64 -8.75
CA VAL A 216 -17.71 -3.79 -7.96
C VAL A 216 -16.51 -4.52 -7.35
N MET A 217 -15.44 -4.72 -8.11
CA MET A 217 -14.21 -5.33 -7.59
C MET A 217 -13.61 -4.51 -6.46
N TYR A 218 -13.62 -3.19 -6.58
CA TYR A 218 -13.03 -2.28 -5.60
C TYR A 218 -13.93 -2.05 -4.38
N LEU A 219 -15.24 -1.87 -4.53
CA LEU A 219 -16.13 -1.55 -3.40
C LEU A 219 -16.72 -2.79 -2.71
N VAL A 220 -16.74 -3.95 -3.36
CA VAL A 220 -17.34 -5.17 -2.82
C VAL A 220 -16.27 -6.23 -2.57
N PHE A 221 -15.60 -6.69 -3.63
CA PHE A 221 -14.68 -7.82 -3.51
C PHE A 221 -13.40 -7.48 -2.77
N TYR A 222 -12.84 -6.28 -2.96
CA TYR A 222 -11.62 -5.84 -2.29
C TYR A 222 -11.77 -5.80 -0.77
N PRO A 223 -12.82 -5.17 -0.17
CA PRO A 223 -13.01 -5.24 1.27
C PRO A 223 -13.22 -6.67 1.78
N ILE A 224 -13.92 -7.55 1.04
CA ILE A 224 -14.12 -8.95 1.41
C ILE A 224 -12.78 -9.72 1.40
N ALA A 225 -11.95 -9.50 0.39
CA ALA A 225 -10.65 -10.14 0.27
C ALA A 225 -9.66 -9.62 1.32
N ALA A 226 -9.59 -8.31 1.52
CA ALA A 226 -8.76 -7.67 2.54
C ALA A 226 -9.16 -8.11 3.96
N SER A 227 -10.45 -8.04 4.29
CA SER A 227 -10.94 -8.54 5.60
C SER A 227 -10.78 -10.05 5.77
N SER A 228 -10.71 -10.83 4.67
CA SER A 228 -10.34 -12.26 4.74
C SER A 228 -8.89 -12.46 5.17
N LEU A 229 -7.95 -11.59 4.76
CA LEU A 229 -6.57 -11.62 5.24
C LEU A 229 -6.51 -11.30 6.74
N VAL A 230 -7.26 -10.29 7.19
CA VAL A 230 -7.33 -9.92 8.62
C VAL A 230 -7.81 -11.11 9.46
N ARG A 231 -8.96 -11.70 9.11
CA ARG A 231 -9.49 -12.88 9.83
C ARG A 231 -8.58 -14.08 9.79
N PHE A 232 -7.92 -14.31 8.66
CA PHE A 232 -6.99 -15.42 8.53
C PHE A 232 -5.81 -15.26 9.49
N PHE A 233 -5.28 -14.03 9.58
CA PHE A 233 -4.20 -13.71 10.49
C PHE A 233 -4.62 -13.81 11.96
N GLU A 234 -5.77 -13.26 12.35
CA GLU A 234 -6.30 -13.39 13.72
C GLU A 234 -6.41 -14.85 14.14
N LYS A 235 -7.10 -15.67 13.31
CA LYS A 235 -7.39 -17.08 13.62
C LYS A 235 -6.13 -17.92 13.79
N GLU A 236 -5.15 -17.75 12.91
CA GLU A 236 -3.95 -18.60 12.91
C GLU A 236 -2.84 -18.04 13.80
N SER A 237 -2.89 -16.76 14.20
CA SER A 237 -1.92 -16.13 15.13
C SER A 237 -2.35 -16.18 16.62
N GLY A 238 -3.39 -16.95 16.94
CA GLY A 238 -3.91 -17.09 18.30
C GLY A 238 -4.71 -15.88 18.80
N GLY A 239 -5.25 -15.07 17.90
CA GLY A 239 -6.28 -14.09 18.22
C GLY A 239 -7.64 -14.78 18.33
N TYR A 240 -8.15 -14.90 19.57
CA TYR A 240 -9.46 -15.36 20.02
C TYR A 240 -10.27 -16.32 19.11
#